data_AF-A0A8X7SS15-F1
#
_entry.id   AF-A0A8X7SS15-F1
#
_cell.length_a   1.000
_cell.length_b   1.000
_cell.length_c   1.000
_cell.angle_alpha   90.00
_cell.angle_beta   90.00
_cell.angle_gamma   90.00
#
_symmetry.space_group_name_H-M   'P 1'
#
loop_
_entity.id
_entity.type
_entity.pdbx_description
1 polymer ?
#
loop_
_entity_poly.entity_id
_entity_poly.type
_entity_poly.pdbx_seq_one_letter_code
_entity_poly.pdbx_strand_id
1 'polypeptide(L)'
;MFYHNTNWRPKPLTPDGKRPPADKGYSGQYLIGVRDPNTNTITLHRAPMFTMTRLVSSLQNLSAIKDDSGPSADWSARVAARRDLGDVFGTKKAKATVRAQDRLKVDASHMTAMLEEVADGIDESAAVLPTVEDITETEAKGKPGPVPDMAATTPAEVYPPNVLIPSSILSTLPIQRLLTSDDEASMRKVLPQPGPGQSDWVSSRMWALVKRVKANSSHGEGGILRTNREEARVKLRMAFYLALLWAFRKNRGVLDDKATLMGKLRIDGASNGEVIVDDLLSRFAETPRGGGKPILTTTSETRLFTHICALALHLDDFAVDPHDLALALNIPSAK
;
A
#
# COMPACT_ATOMS: atom_id res chain seq x y z
N MET A 1 -46.57 -72.71 14.87
CA MET A 1 -46.58 -71.39 15.56
C MET A 1 -45.43 -71.42 16.57
N PHE A 2 -44.25 -70.93 16.19
CA PHE A 2 -43.09 -70.94 17.08
C PHE A 2 -43.21 -69.75 18.04
N TYR A 3 -43.29 -70.05 19.34
CA TYR A 3 -43.44 -69.03 20.39
C TYR A 3 -42.06 -68.53 20.79
N HIS A 4 -41.78 -67.24 20.57
CA HIS A 4 -40.64 -66.56 21.15
C HIS A 4 -41.13 -65.65 22.28
N ASN A 5 -40.82 -66.06 23.51
CA ASN A 5 -41.11 -65.29 24.72
C ASN A 5 -40.10 -64.14 24.85
N THR A 6 -40.49 -62.92 24.48
CA THR A 6 -39.63 -61.73 24.53
C THR A 6 -39.86 -60.86 25.76
N ASN A 7 -40.80 -61.21 26.64
CA ASN A 7 -41.10 -60.42 27.84
C ASN A 7 -39.99 -60.45 28.90
N TRP A 8 -38.96 -61.29 28.72
CA TRP A 8 -37.84 -61.43 29.66
C TRP A 8 -36.49 -60.91 29.13
N ARG A 9 -36.42 -60.41 27.89
CA ARG A 9 -35.20 -59.81 27.34
C ARG A 9 -35.42 -58.33 27.08
N PRO A 10 -34.52 -57.43 27.55
CA PRO A 10 -34.57 -56.04 27.13
C PRO A 10 -34.47 -55.99 25.60
N LYS A 11 -35.38 -55.24 24.96
CA LYS A 11 -35.37 -55.04 23.50
C LYS A 11 -33.99 -54.47 23.10
N PRO A 12 -33.41 -54.92 21.98
CA PRO A 12 -32.15 -54.36 21.48
C PRO A 12 -32.28 -52.85 21.26
N LEU A 13 -31.17 -52.13 21.47
CA LEU A 13 -31.09 -50.68 21.24
C LEU A 13 -31.34 -50.36 19.77
N THR A 14 -31.93 -49.19 19.49
CA THR A 14 -31.96 -48.68 18.11
C THR A 14 -30.53 -48.41 17.61
N PRO A 15 -30.30 -48.31 16.29
CA PRO A 15 -28.98 -47.98 15.74
C PRO A 15 -28.35 -46.70 16.33
N ASP A 16 -29.19 -45.77 16.82
CA ASP A 16 -28.80 -44.54 17.50
C ASP A 16 -28.52 -44.69 19.02
N GLY A 17 -28.44 -45.92 19.54
CA GLY A 17 -28.14 -46.21 20.95
C GLY A 17 -29.25 -45.84 21.93
N LYS A 18 -30.47 -45.55 21.45
CA LYS A 18 -31.62 -45.21 22.31
C LYS A 18 -32.46 -46.44 22.60
N ARG A 19 -32.94 -46.56 23.84
CA ARG A 19 -33.96 -47.57 24.18
C ARG A 19 -35.29 -47.14 23.53
N PRO A 20 -36.02 -48.06 22.87
CA PRO A 20 -37.35 -47.75 22.38
C PRO A 20 -38.24 -47.31 23.56
N PRO A 21 -39.20 -46.39 23.34
CA PRO A 21 -40.07 -45.90 24.39
C PRO A 21 -40.76 -47.06 25.10
N ALA A 22 -40.68 -47.06 26.44
CA ALA A 22 -41.24 -48.12 27.27
C ALA A 22 -42.76 -48.24 27.03
N ASP A 23 -43.22 -49.46 26.74
CA ASP A 23 -44.65 -49.78 26.75
C ASP A 23 -45.20 -49.40 28.14
N LYS A 24 -46.26 -48.58 28.21
CA LYS A 24 -46.88 -48.08 29.45
C LYS A 24 -47.61 -49.18 30.23
N GLY A 25 -46.90 -50.26 30.59
CA GLY A 25 -47.39 -51.37 31.42
C GLY A 25 -46.56 -51.50 32.68
N TYR A 26 -47.20 -51.55 33.84
CA TYR A 26 -46.52 -51.87 35.09
C TYR A 26 -46.07 -53.34 35.07
N SER A 27 -44.82 -53.61 35.43
CA SER A 27 -44.33 -54.96 35.63
C SER A 27 -44.90 -55.52 36.94
N GLY A 28 -45.86 -56.45 36.85
CA GLY A 28 -46.46 -57.10 38.01
C GLY A 28 -46.84 -58.55 37.74
N GLN A 29 -46.93 -59.37 38.79
CA GLN A 29 -47.47 -60.74 38.71
C GLN A 29 -48.98 -60.69 38.93
N TYR A 30 -49.75 -61.26 38.01
CA TYR A 30 -51.21 -61.31 38.10
C TYR A 30 -51.68 -62.69 38.56
N LEU A 31 -52.65 -62.71 39.47
CA LEU A 31 -53.34 -63.92 39.91
C LEU A 31 -54.85 -63.76 39.70
N ILE A 32 -55.50 -64.81 39.23
CA ILE A 32 -56.96 -64.92 39.12
C ILE A 32 -57.44 -65.62 40.38
N GLY A 33 -58.32 -64.95 41.13
CA GLY A 33 -58.96 -65.51 42.31
C GLY A 33 -60.38 -65.98 42.00
N VAL A 34 -60.67 -67.25 42.26
CA VAL A 34 -62.04 -67.79 42.24
C VAL A 34 -62.49 -67.98 43.68
N ARG A 35 -63.49 -67.21 44.09
CA ARG A 35 -64.07 -67.26 45.45
C ARG A 35 -65.39 -68.02 45.43
N ASP A 36 -65.51 -69.01 46.29
CA ASP A 36 -66.78 -69.68 46.56
C ASP A 36 -67.44 -69.06 47.81
N PRO A 37 -68.58 -68.36 47.69
CA PRO A 37 -69.17 -67.61 48.79
C PRO A 37 -69.73 -68.49 49.92
N ASN A 38 -70.09 -69.75 49.62
CA ASN A 38 -70.68 -70.67 50.60
C ASN A 38 -69.63 -71.26 51.56
N THR A 39 -68.44 -71.52 51.05
CA THR A 39 -67.31 -72.07 51.82
C THR A 39 -66.33 -70.99 52.29
N ASN A 40 -66.52 -69.74 51.83
CA ASN A 40 -65.66 -68.60 52.10
C ASN A 40 -64.19 -68.81 51.73
N THR A 41 -63.92 -69.74 50.81
CA THR A 41 -62.57 -70.06 50.34
C THR A 41 -62.25 -69.33 49.02
N ILE A 42 -60.98 -68.95 48.85
CA ILE A 42 -60.48 -68.30 47.64
C ILE A 42 -59.32 -69.15 47.10
N THR A 43 -59.44 -69.60 45.86
CA THR A 43 -58.35 -70.27 45.13
C THR A 43 -57.69 -69.28 44.20
N LEU A 44 -56.36 -69.17 44.26
CA LEU A 44 -55.57 -68.22 43.47
C LEU A 44 -54.74 -68.98 42.43
N HIS A 45 -54.96 -68.67 41.16
CA HIS A 45 -54.19 -69.21 40.03
C HIS A 45 -53.36 -68.12 39.37
N ARG A 46 -52.09 -68.41 39.07
CA ARG A 46 -51.23 -67.48 38.33
C ARG A 46 -51.71 -67.35 36.87
N ALA A 47 -51.80 -66.11 36.37
CA ALA A 47 -52.20 -65.86 34.98
C ALA A 47 -51.30 -64.78 34.33
N PRO A 48 -50.76 -65.01 33.13
CA PRO A 48 -50.03 -63.98 32.39
C PRO A 48 -50.99 -62.94 31.81
N MET A 49 -50.59 -61.66 31.83
CA MET A 49 -51.32 -60.59 31.15
C MET A 49 -50.89 -60.51 29.68
N PHE A 50 -51.85 -60.58 28.77
CA PHE A 50 -51.62 -60.39 27.33
C PHE A 50 -52.21 -59.07 26.87
N THR A 51 -51.38 -58.19 26.31
CA THR A 51 -51.83 -57.00 25.59
C THR A 51 -51.98 -57.36 24.11
N MET A 52 -53.21 -57.50 23.64
CA MET A 52 -53.50 -57.75 22.24
C MET A 52 -53.90 -56.45 21.56
N THR A 53 -53.28 -56.14 20.42
CA THR A 53 -53.71 -55.06 19.53
C THR A 53 -54.37 -55.67 18.29
N ARG A 54 -55.45 -55.04 17.80
CA ARG A 54 -56.11 -55.48 16.56
C ARG A 54 -55.29 -54.99 15.37
N LEU A 55 -54.92 -55.90 14.47
CA LEU A 55 -54.40 -55.57 13.14
C LEU A 55 -55.51 -55.82 12.11
N VAL A 56 -55.72 -54.85 11.21
CA VAL A 56 -56.63 -54.99 10.07
C VAL A 56 -55.79 -55.46 8.87
N SER A 57 -56.12 -56.60 8.28
CA SER A 57 -55.35 -57.20 7.18
C SER A 57 -55.21 -56.27 5.97
N SER A 58 -56.23 -55.45 5.68
CA SER A 58 -56.18 -54.47 4.57
C SER A 58 -55.21 -53.31 4.79
N LEU A 59 -54.74 -53.07 6.03
CA LEU A 59 -53.82 -51.98 6.36
C LEU A 59 -52.36 -52.45 6.49
N GLN A 60 -52.07 -53.75 6.32
CA GLN A 60 -50.70 -54.30 6.42
C GLN A 60 -49.73 -53.72 5.37
N ASN A 61 -50.25 -53.31 4.21
CA ASN A 61 -49.42 -52.78 3.12
C ASN A 61 -49.04 -51.29 3.30
N LEU A 62 -49.69 -50.57 4.23
CA LEU A 62 -49.37 -49.16 4.48
C LEU A 62 -48.17 -48.97 5.42
N SER A 63 -47.90 -49.93 6.30
CA SER A 63 -46.68 -49.91 7.14
C SER A 63 -45.42 -50.23 6.34
N ALA A 64 -45.50 -51.05 5.28
CA ALA A 64 -44.39 -51.30 4.36
C ALA A 64 -43.97 -50.04 3.58
N ILE A 65 -44.86 -49.06 3.43
CA ILE A 65 -44.56 -47.78 2.78
C ILE A 65 -43.85 -46.80 3.72
N LYS A 66 -43.95 -46.99 5.05
CA LYS A 66 -43.42 -46.02 6.02
C LYS A 66 -42.04 -46.36 6.59
N ASP A 67 -41.63 -47.62 6.62
CA ASP A 67 -40.36 -48.00 7.27
C ASP A 67 -39.44 -48.93 6.44
N ASP A 68 -39.80 -49.32 5.21
CA ASP A 68 -39.00 -50.27 4.41
C ASP A 68 -38.17 -49.64 3.28
N SER A 69 -37.97 -48.31 3.30
CA SER A 69 -36.76 -47.76 2.69
C SER A 69 -35.66 -47.78 3.75
N GLY A 70 -34.99 -48.94 3.87
CA GLY A 70 -33.59 -48.97 4.32
C GLY A 70 -32.76 -47.93 3.54
N PRO A 71 -31.56 -47.54 4.00
CA PRO A 71 -30.78 -46.45 3.43
C PRO A 71 -30.48 -46.72 1.95
N SER A 72 -31.41 -46.35 1.07
CA SER A 72 -31.29 -46.52 -0.36
C SER A 72 -30.37 -45.40 -0.83
N ALA A 73 -29.55 -45.72 -1.83
CA ALA A 73 -28.72 -44.76 -2.56
C ALA A 73 -29.51 -43.52 -3.03
N ASP A 74 -30.85 -43.59 -3.03
CA ASP A 74 -31.76 -42.53 -3.43
C ASP A 74 -32.21 -41.58 -2.32
N TRP A 75 -31.95 -41.84 -1.04
CA TRP A 75 -32.40 -40.90 0.01
C TRP A 75 -31.68 -39.55 -0.10
N SER A 76 -30.36 -39.58 -0.27
CA SER A 76 -29.55 -38.37 -0.50
C SER A 76 -29.96 -37.68 -1.81
N ALA A 77 -30.18 -38.44 -2.89
CA ALA A 77 -30.64 -37.92 -4.18
C ALA A 77 -32.04 -37.28 -4.10
N ARG A 78 -32.97 -37.87 -3.35
CA ARG A 78 -34.32 -37.33 -3.12
C ARG A 78 -34.28 -36.08 -2.25
N VAL A 79 -33.40 -36.02 -1.25
CA VAL A 79 -33.20 -34.83 -0.42
C VAL A 79 -32.57 -33.71 -1.24
N ALA A 80 -31.59 -34.01 -2.10
CA ALA A 80 -31.00 -33.05 -3.03
C ALA A 80 -32.04 -32.53 -4.06
N ALA A 81 -32.81 -33.41 -4.70
CA ALA A 81 -33.86 -33.00 -5.63
C ALA A 81 -34.95 -32.14 -4.96
N ARG A 82 -35.32 -32.45 -3.70
CA ARG A 82 -36.23 -31.61 -2.90
C ARG A 82 -35.62 -30.25 -2.56
N ARG A 83 -34.33 -30.20 -2.26
CA ARG A 83 -33.59 -28.97 -2.02
C ARG A 83 -33.58 -28.09 -3.27
N ASP A 84 -33.29 -28.66 -4.44
CA ASP A 84 -33.24 -27.95 -5.71
C ASP A 84 -34.62 -27.40 -6.11
N LEU A 85 -35.68 -28.20 -5.98
CA LEU A 85 -37.05 -27.73 -6.18
C LEU A 85 -37.42 -26.62 -5.17
N GLY A 86 -36.92 -26.71 -3.94
CA GLY A 86 -37.08 -25.69 -2.91
C GLY A 86 -36.36 -24.37 -3.23
N ASP A 87 -35.18 -24.41 -3.86
CA ASP A 87 -34.47 -23.19 -4.28
C ASP A 87 -35.03 -22.60 -5.58
N VAL A 88 -35.57 -23.43 -6.48
CA VAL A 88 -36.23 -22.94 -7.72
C VAL A 88 -37.61 -22.38 -7.43
N PHE A 89 -38.46 -23.12 -6.70
CA PHE A 89 -39.89 -22.81 -6.53
C PHE A 89 -40.31 -22.34 -5.13
N GLY A 90 -39.40 -22.36 -4.14
CA GLY A 90 -39.72 -21.96 -2.76
C GLY A 90 -39.95 -20.46 -2.57
N THR A 91 -40.54 -20.08 -1.44
CA THR A 91 -40.72 -18.67 -1.07
C THR A 91 -39.39 -18.01 -0.72
N LYS A 92 -39.29 -16.67 -0.83
CA LYS A 92 -38.05 -15.91 -0.52
C LYS A 92 -37.45 -16.27 0.84
N LYS A 93 -38.29 -16.51 1.86
CA LYS A 93 -37.87 -16.94 3.20
C LYS A 93 -37.28 -18.36 3.20
N ALA A 94 -37.91 -19.29 2.50
CA ALA A 94 -37.43 -20.67 2.38
C ALA A 94 -36.10 -20.76 1.62
N LYS A 95 -35.95 -20.03 0.51
CA LYS A 95 -34.68 -19.94 -0.24
C LYS A 95 -33.56 -19.38 0.63
N ALA A 96 -33.84 -18.33 1.41
CA ALA A 96 -32.86 -17.73 2.32
C ALA A 96 -32.40 -18.72 3.40
N THR A 97 -33.31 -19.51 3.98
CA THR A 97 -32.96 -20.52 4.98
C THR A 97 -32.12 -21.66 4.37
N VAL A 98 -32.44 -22.10 3.16
CA VAL A 98 -31.72 -23.15 2.42
C VAL A 98 -30.29 -22.70 2.08
N ARG A 99 -30.12 -21.45 1.62
CA ARG A 99 -28.80 -20.85 1.36
C ARG A 99 -28.00 -20.57 2.63
N ALA A 100 -28.65 -20.20 3.73
CA ALA A 100 -27.98 -20.05 5.01
C ALA A 100 -27.43 -21.38 5.52
N GLN A 101 -28.17 -22.48 5.32
CA GLN A 101 -27.68 -23.83 5.64
C GLN A 101 -26.49 -24.26 4.76
N ASP A 102 -26.44 -23.83 3.50
CA ASP A 102 -25.25 -24.08 2.65
C ASP A 102 -24.02 -23.33 3.13
N ARG A 103 -24.18 -22.06 3.52
CA ARG A 103 -23.07 -21.27 4.07
C ARG A 103 -22.47 -21.88 5.33
N LEU A 104 -23.26 -22.62 6.10
CA LEU A 104 -22.82 -23.30 7.31
C LEU A 104 -22.23 -24.70 7.03
N LYS A 105 -22.53 -25.30 5.87
CA LYS A 105 -21.91 -26.55 5.40
C LYS A 105 -20.58 -26.26 4.70
N VAL A 106 -19.63 -25.76 5.47
CA VAL A 106 -18.22 -25.78 5.05
C VAL A 106 -17.59 -27.01 5.68
N ASP A 107 -17.08 -27.92 4.85
CA ASP A 107 -16.46 -29.15 5.32
C ASP A 107 -15.05 -28.86 5.86
N ALA A 108 -14.96 -28.60 7.17
CA ALA A 108 -13.73 -28.25 7.85
C ALA A 108 -12.69 -29.39 7.86
N SER A 109 -13.08 -30.63 7.52
CA SER A 109 -12.19 -31.80 7.56
C SER A 109 -11.15 -31.82 6.44
N HIS A 110 -11.51 -31.30 5.26
CA HIS A 110 -10.61 -31.19 4.10
C HIS A 110 -9.99 -29.80 3.95
N MET A 111 -10.42 -28.81 4.74
CA MET A 111 -9.90 -27.45 4.66
C MET A 111 -8.44 -27.35 5.12
N THR A 112 -7.97 -28.15 6.08
CA THR A 112 -6.60 -28.01 6.58
C THR A 112 -5.55 -28.27 5.50
N ALA A 113 -5.77 -29.28 4.64
CA ALA A 113 -4.88 -29.60 3.53
C ALA A 113 -4.98 -28.56 2.39
N MET A 114 -6.18 -28.05 2.09
CA MET A 114 -6.36 -27.01 1.08
C MET A 114 -5.89 -25.63 1.55
N LEU A 115 -5.90 -25.37 2.86
CA LEU A 115 -5.39 -24.13 3.43
C LEU A 115 -3.87 -24.06 3.31
N GLU A 116 -3.16 -25.19 3.39
CA GLU A 116 -1.72 -25.26 3.16
C GLU A 116 -1.38 -24.97 1.69
N GLU A 117 -2.06 -25.63 0.74
CA GLU A 117 -1.88 -25.35 -0.70
C GLU A 117 -2.26 -23.91 -1.09
N VAL A 118 -3.32 -23.35 -0.50
CA VAL A 118 -3.72 -21.96 -0.72
C VAL A 118 -2.74 -20.99 -0.05
N ALA A 119 -2.21 -21.32 1.13
CA ALA A 119 -1.18 -20.51 1.79
C ALA A 119 0.10 -20.48 0.97
N ASP A 120 0.55 -21.63 0.46
CA ASP A 120 1.72 -21.75 -0.42
C ASP A 120 1.53 -20.94 -1.72
N GLY A 121 0.34 -21.02 -2.34
CA GLY A 121 0.02 -20.22 -3.52
C GLY A 121 -0.06 -18.71 -3.23
N ILE A 122 -0.51 -18.33 -2.03
CA ILE A 122 -0.49 -16.92 -1.58
C ILE A 122 0.95 -16.48 -1.36
N ASP A 123 1.79 -17.26 -0.69
CA ASP A 123 3.19 -16.92 -0.41
C ASP A 123 4.02 -16.81 -1.71
N GLU A 124 3.81 -17.70 -2.67
CA GLU A 124 4.42 -17.62 -4.01
C GLU A 124 3.97 -16.36 -4.76
N SER A 125 2.68 -16.01 -4.68
CA SER A 125 2.15 -14.77 -5.28
C SER A 125 2.59 -13.50 -4.54
N ALA A 126 2.77 -13.59 -3.22
CA ALA A 126 3.18 -12.49 -2.35
C ALA A 126 4.67 -12.20 -2.51
N ALA A 127 5.50 -13.19 -2.84
CA ALA A 127 6.91 -13.00 -3.17
C ALA A 127 7.14 -12.10 -4.41
N VAL A 128 6.14 -11.96 -5.28
CA VAL A 128 6.18 -11.06 -6.44
C VAL A 128 5.74 -9.64 -6.09
N LEU A 129 5.08 -9.44 -4.94
CA LEU A 129 4.64 -8.12 -4.51
C LEU A 129 5.85 -7.31 -4.02
N PRO A 130 6.00 -6.06 -4.48
CA PRO A 130 7.05 -5.20 -3.96
C PRO A 130 6.84 -4.96 -2.46
N THR A 131 7.94 -4.94 -1.72
CA THR A 131 7.88 -4.68 -0.28
C THR A 131 7.46 -3.23 -0.03
N VAL A 132 6.98 -2.93 1.18
CA VAL A 132 6.62 -1.54 1.56
C VAL A 132 7.82 -0.61 1.39
N GLU A 133 9.03 -1.09 1.68
CA GLU A 133 10.28 -0.36 1.49
C GLU A 133 10.53 -0.06 0.00
N ASP A 134 10.41 -1.05 -0.87
CA ASP A 134 10.53 -0.87 -2.33
C ASP A 134 9.50 0.14 -2.87
N ILE A 135 8.26 0.10 -2.35
CA ILE A 135 7.21 1.06 -2.72
C ILE A 135 7.61 2.47 -2.28
N THR A 136 8.07 2.64 -1.03
CA THR A 136 8.50 3.96 -0.56
C THR A 136 9.72 4.48 -1.30
N GLU A 137 10.66 3.62 -1.69
CA GLU A 137 11.83 3.99 -2.48
C GLU A 137 11.45 4.38 -3.90
N THR A 138 10.55 3.64 -4.54
CA THR A 138 10.07 3.96 -5.89
C THR A 138 9.25 5.25 -5.89
N GLU A 139 8.44 5.49 -4.86
CA GLU A 139 7.76 6.78 -4.64
C GLU A 139 8.74 7.92 -4.39
N ALA A 140 9.78 7.71 -3.59
CA ALA A 140 10.82 8.71 -3.34
C ALA A 140 11.60 9.05 -4.62
N LYS A 141 11.92 8.05 -5.45
CA LYS A 141 12.52 8.24 -6.78
C LYS A 141 11.56 8.95 -7.75
N GLY A 142 10.25 8.78 -7.56
CA GLY A 142 9.20 9.46 -8.33
C GLY A 142 9.02 10.93 -7.95
N LYS A 143 9.44 11.35 -6.75
CA LYS A 143 9.32 12.75 -6.31
C LYS A 143 10.31 13.63 -7.08
N PRO A 144 9.86 14.75 -7.67
CA PRO A 144 10.72 15.66 -8.42
C PRO A 144 11.61 16.49 -7.48
N GLY A 145 12.75 15.93 -7.07
CA GLY A 145 13.77 16.64 -6.30
C GLY A 145 15.08 15.88 -6.13
N PRO A 146 16.11 16.53 -5.57
CA PRO A 146 17.34 15.85 -5.20
C PRO A 146 17.02 14.81 -4.12
N VAL A 147 17.63 13.63 -4.22
CA VAL A 147 17.43 12.56 -3.24
C VAL A 147 18.20 12.91 -1.96
N PRO A 148 17.54 12.97 -0.79
CA PRO A 148 18.21 13.25 0.46
C PRO A 148 19.03 12.05 0.93
N ASP A 149 20.18 12.33 1.53
CA ASP A 149 20.90 11.34 2.31
C ASP A 149 20.28 11.22 3.71
N MET A 150 19.63 10.09 3.98
CA MET A 150 18.95 9.83 5.25
C MET A 150 19.91 9.43 6.37
N ALA A 151 21.16 9.08 6.05
CA ALA A 151 22.20 8.74 7.02
C ALA A 151 23.02 9.97 7.47
N ALA A 152 22.80 11.13 6.84
CA ALA A 152 23.50 12.37 7.15
C ALA A 152 23.30 12.81 8.60
N THR A 153 24.41 13.15 9.26
CA THR A 153 24.39 13.63 10.67
C THR A 153 24.36 15.15 10.77
N THR A 154 24.81 15.83 9.70
CA THR A 154 24.80 17.29 9.62
C THR A 154 23.87 17.77 8.51
N PRO A 155 23.23 18.96 8.65
CA PRO A 155 22.34 19.50 7.61
C PRO A 155 23.01 19.66 6.23
N ALA A 156 24.32 19.92 6.21
CA ALA A 156 25.10 20.06 4.98
C ALA A 156 25.30 18.76 4.21
N GLU A 157 25.30 17.63 4.91
CA GLU A 157 25.48 16.30 4.33
C GLU A 157 24.16 15.75 3.74
N VAL A 158 23.00 16.24 4.18
CA VAL A 158 21.68 15.78 3.67
C VAL A 158 21.56 15.97 2.16
N TYR A 159 22.05 17.10 1.65
CA TYR A 159 22.10 17.40 0.22
C TYR A 159 23.53 17.79 -0.17
N PRO A 160 24.43 16.84 -0.39
CA PRO A 160 25.82 17.17 -0.62
C PRO A 160 25.98 17.92 -1.96
N PRO A 161 26.97 18.83 -2.06
CA PRO A 161 27.21 19.62 -3.27
C PRO A 161 27.24 18.82 -4.56
N ASN A 162 27.83 17.63 -4.53
CA ASN A 162 28.01 16.75 -5.69
C ASN A 162 26.70 16.18 -6.22
N VAL A 163 25.69 16.02 -5.36
CA VAL A 163 24.35 15.55 -5.74
C VAL A 163 23.54 16.68 -6.36
N LEU A 164 23.68 17.90 -5.84
CA LEU A 164 23.02 19.09 -6.39
C LEU A 164 23.63 19.54 -7.71
N ILE A 165 24.96 19.48 -7.83
CA ILE A 165 25.74 19.90 -8.98
C ILE A 165 26.91 18.92 -9.14
N PRO A 166 26.99 18.16 -10.25
CA PRO A 166 28.14 17.32 -10.51
C PRO A 166 29.44 18.09 -10.51
N SER A 167 30.45 17.43 -9.95
CA SER A 167 31.79 17.98 -9.77
C SER A 167 32.42 18.47 -11.08
N SER A 168 32.15 17.77 -12.20
CA SER A 168 32.54 18.19 -13.54
C SER A 168 32.00 19.58 -13.87
N ILE A 169 30.70 19.80 -13.69
CA ILE A 169 30.06 21.09 -13.97
C ILE A 169 30.49 22.14 -12.97
N LEU A 170 30.47 21.83 -11.66
CA LEU A 170 30.81 22.77 -10.60
C LEU A 170 32.20 23.41 -10.80
N SER A 171 33.19 22.61 -11.20
CA SER A 171 34.56 23.10 -11.44
C SER A 171 34.65 24.01 -12.68
N THR A 172 33.83 23.76 -13.70
CA THR A 172 33.84 24.47 -14.99
C THR A 172 33.09 25.79 -15.01
N LEU A 173 32.31 26.10 -13.96
CA LEU A 173 31.49 27.31 -13.90
C LEU A 173 32.37 28.59 -14.00
N PRO A 174 32.06 29.53 -14.91
CA PRO A 174 32.87 30.72 -15.17
C PRO A 174 32.68 31.81 -14.11
N ILE A 175 33.20 31.58 -12.90
CA ILE A 175 33.16 32.57 -11.80
C ILE A 175 34.17 33.71 -11.96
N GLN A 176 35.13 33.60 -12.88
CA GLN A 176 36.21 34.58 -13.03
C GLN A 176 35.68 35.97 -13.35
N ARG A 177 34.64 36.07 -14.19
CA ARG A 177 34.03 37.36 -14.56
C ARG A 177 33.40 38.07 -13.34
N LEU A 178 32.90 37.30 -12.37
CA LEU A 178 32.36 37.82 -11.11
C LEU A 178 33.46 38.24 -10.12
N LEU A 179 34.62 37.59 -10.18
CA LEU A 179 35.77 37.98 -9.38
C LEU A 179 36.44 39.23 -9.94
N THR A 180 36.39 39.45 -11.25
CA THR A 180 36.94 40.66 -11.88
C THR A 180 36.11 41.91 -11.60
N SER A 181 34.80 41.80 -11.32
CA SER A 181 33.95 42.98 -11.05
C SER A 181 34.33 43.70 -9.75
N ASP A 182 34.39 45.03 -9.78
CA ASP A 182 34.80 45.89 -8.66
C ASP A 182 33.63 46.29 -7.75
N ASP A 183 32.43 46.43 -8.33
CA ASP A 183 31.23 46.87 -7.63
C ASP A 183 30.08 45.87 -7.76
N GLU A 184 29.16 45.87 -6.80
CA GLU A 184 27.95 45.06 -6.84
C GLU A 184 27.11 45.33 -8.09
N ALA A 185 26.96 46.60 -8.48
CA ALA A 185 26.22 46.99 -9.67
C ALA A 185 26.86 46.46 -10.96
N SER A 186 28.19 46.37 -11.00
CA SER A 186 28.91 45.78 -12.14
C SER A 186 28.75 44.26 -12.17
N MET A 187 28.77 43.60 -11.00
CA MET A 187 28.52 42.17 -10.84
C MET A 187 27.10 41.81 -11.31
N ARG A 188 26.08 42.58 -10.92
CA ARG A 188 24.68 42.38 -11.35
C ARG A 188 24.52 42.35 -12.87
N LYS A 189 25.33 43.14 -13.60
CA LYS A 189 25.32 43.15 -15.08
C LYS A 189 25.90 41.87 -15.67
N VAL A 190 26.81 41.19 -14.98
CA VAL A 190 27.46 39.95 -15.46
C VAL A 190 26.55 38.72 -15.23
N LEU A 191 25.61 38.80 -14.29
CA LEU A 191 24.71 37.69 -13.96
C LEU A 191 23.78 37.26 -15.12
N PRO A 192 23.41 35.97 -15.17
CA PRO A 192 22.44 35.44 -16.13
C PRO A 192 21.15 36.26 -16.17
N GLN A 193 20.52 36.36 -17.34
CA GLN A 193 19.28 37.11 -17.51
C GLN A 193 18.16 36.23 -18.10
N PRO A 194 16.90 36.49 -17.74
CA PRO A 194 16.41 37.47 -16.77
C PRO A 194 16.30 36.89 -15.35
N GLY A 195 16.28 37.74 -14.32
CA GLY A 195 15.94 37.36 -12.94
C GLY A 195 16.99 37.70 -11.89
N PRO A 196 18.10 36.94 -11.77
CA PRO A 196 18.99 37.01 -10.61
C PRO A 196 19.65 38.39 -10.43
N GLY A 197 19.94 39.10 -11.53
CA GLY A 197 20.48 40.48 -11.47
C GLY A 197 19.50 41.53 -10.95
N GLN A 198 18.19 41.25 -10.95
CA GLN A 198 17.16 42.14 -10.40
C GLN A 198 16.86 41.86 -8.92
N SER A 199 17.26 40.68 -8.43
CA SER A 199 16.98 40.28 -7.06
C SER A 199 18.06 40.75 -6.10
N ASP A 200 17.66 41.47 -5.07
CA ASP A 200 18.60 41.92 -4.03
C ASP A 200 19.09 40.74 -3.17
N TRP A 201 18.25 39.71 -2.98
CA TRP A 201 18.61 38.52 -2.21
C TRP A 201 19.82 37.78 -2.79
N VAL A 202 19.80 37.42 -4.09
CA VAL A 202 20.93 36.70 -4.73
C VAL A 202 22.14 37.61 -4.87
N SER A 203 21.94 38.85 -5.33
CA SER A 203 23.05 39.75 -5.64
C SER A 203 23.86 40.14 -4.40
N SER A 204 23.19 40.44 -3.28
CA SER A 204 23.87 40.74 -2.01
C SER A 204 24.69 39.56 -1.49
N ARG A 205 24.14 38.34 -1.52
CA ARG A 205 24.82 37.10 -1.09
C ARG A 205 26.01 36.76 -1.97
N MET A 206 25.82 36.82 -3.29
CA MET A 206 26.90 36.62 -4.25
C MET A 206 28.02 37.65 -4.05
N TRP A 207 27.66 38.91 -3.82
CA TRP A 207 28.65 39.97 -3.58
C TRP A 207 29.41 39.78 -2.26
N ALA A 208 28.73 39.37 -1.20
CA ALA A 208 29.38 38.99 0.06
C ALA A 208 30.39 37.85 -0.15
N LEU A 209 30.04 36.84 -0.95
CA LEU A 209 30.95 35.74 -1.29
C LEU A 209 32.14 36.21 -2.14
N VAL A 210 31.93 37.10 -3.13
CA VAL A 210 33.03 37.69 -3.91
C VAL A 210 34.00 38.47 -3.01
N LYS A 211 33.48 39.29 -2.08
CA LYS A 211 34.30 40.00 -1.09
C LYS A 211 35.11 39.04 -0.23
N ARG A 212 34.49 37.96 0.28
CA ARG A 212 35.19 36.93 1.08
C ARG A 212 36.32 36.27 0.29
N VAL A 213 36.09 35.95 -0.99
CA VAL A 213 37.11 35.35 -1.86
C VAL A 213 38.27 36.32 -2.14
N LYS A 214 37.98 37.63 -2.32
CA LYS A 214 39.00 38.67 -2.54
C LYS A 214 39.80 38.99 -1.26
N ALA A 215 39.13 39.08 -0.11
CA ALA A 215 39.74 39.41 1.18
C ALA A 215 40.76 38.36 1.65
N ASN A 216 40.55 37.08 1.29
CA ASN A 216 41.47 35.98 1.61
C ASN A 216 42.69 35.89 0.65
N SER A 217 42.95 36.91 -0.17
CA SER A 217 44.25 37.04 -0.86
C SER A 217 45.32 37.50 0.13
N SER A 218 46.56 37.06 -0.06
CA SER A 218 47.65 36.97 0.94
C SER A 218 48.08 38.25 1.69
N HIS A 219 47.40 39.39 1.51
CA HIS A 219 47.71 40.67 2.15
C HIS A 219 46.50 41.43 2.73
N GLY A 220 45.32 40.82 2.83
CA GLY A 220 44.14 41.48 3.41
C GLY A 220 44.14 41.51 4.95
N GLU A 221 43.81 42.65 5.55
CA GLU A 221 43.39 42.80 6.95
C GLU A 221 42.07 42.04 7.20
N GLY A 222 42.10 40.71 7.08
CA GLY A 222 40.99 39.84 7.42
C GLY A 222 41.06 39.53 8.91
N GLY A 223 40.19 40.16 9.70
CA GLY A 223 39.97 39.80 11.10
C GLY A 223 39.49 38.34 11.29
N ILE A 224 39.00 38.03 12.48
CA ILE A 224 38.69 36.71 13.07
C ILE A 224 37.86 35.73 12.19
N LEU A 225 37.30 36.16 11.05
CA LEU A 225 36.52 35.35 10.11
C LEU A 225 37.38 34.76 8.97
N ARG A 226 38.41 33.97 9.31
CA ARG A 226 39.15 33.16 8.32
C ARG A 226 38.30 31.97 7.86
N THR A 227 37.40 32.17 6.90
CA THR A 227 36.79 31.05 6.18
C THR A 227 37.76 30.50 5.14
N ASN A 228 37.68 29.20 4.84
CA ASN A 228 38.54 28.61 3.83
C ASN A 228 38.23 29.25 2.46
N ARG A 229 39.26 29.81 1.79
CA ARG A 229 39.13 30.44 0.47
C ARG A 229 38.49 29.49 -0.55
N GLU A 230 38.80 28.20 -0.45
CA GLU A 230 38.24 27.19 -1.34
C GLU A 230 36.75 26.97 -1.09
N GLU A 231 36.34 26.94 0.18
CA GLU A 231 34.93 26.83 0.56
C GLU A 231 34.12 28.03 0.07
N ALA A 232 34.64 29.26 0.24
CA ALA A 232 34.00 30.46 -0.28
C ALA A 232 33.87 30.45 -1.82
N ARG A 233 34.86 29.89 -2.53
CA ARG A 233 34.81 29.69 -3.99
C ARG A 233 33.76 28.65 -4.40
N VAL A 234 33.63 27.57 -3.63
CA VAL A 234 32.60 26.55 -3.87
C VAL A 234 31.21 27.12 -3.65
N LYS A 235 30.97 27.84 -2.53
CA LYS A 235 29.71 28.55 -2.27
C LYS A 235 29.40 29.59 -3.36
N LEU A 236 30.40 30.31 -3.87
CA LEU A 236 30.22 31.24 -5.00
C LEU A 236 29.80 30.52 -6.30
N ARG A 237 30.39 29.36 -6.59
CA ARG A 237 29.98 28.53 -7.74
C ARG A 237 28.55 28.02 -7.59
N MET A 238 28.17 27.57 -6.40
CA MET A 238 26.78 27.19 -6.11
C MET A 238 25.81 28.35 -6.31
N ALA A 239 26.16 29.54 -5.83
CA ALA A 239 25.33 30.73 -6.02
C ALA A 239 25.18 31.11 -7.49
N PHE A 240 26.25 30.99 -8.27
CA PHE A 240 26.20 31.20 -9.71
C PHE A 240 25.34 30.14 -10.42
N TYR A 241 25.43 28.88 -10.01
CA TYR A 241 24.57 27.82 -10.55
C TYR A 241 23.09 28.04 -10.20
N LEU A 242 22.78 28.50 -8.98
CA LEU A 242 21.43 28.90 -8.61
C LEU A 242 20.92 30.03 -9.52
N ALA A 243 21.75 31.04 -9.81
CA ALA A 243 21.42 32.11 -10.73
C ALA A 243 21.16 31.58 -12.17
N LEU A 244 21.92 30.57 -12.61
CA LEU A 244 21.71 29.88 -13.88
C LEU A 244 20.38 29.13 -13.93
N LEU A 245 20.06 28.32 -12.92
CA LEU A 245 18.79 27.58 -12.83
C LEU A 245 17.59 28.53 -12.88
N TRP A 246 17.69 29.66 -12.19
CA TRP A 246 16.63 30.65 -12.18
C TRP A 246 16.44 31.31 -13.56
N ALA A 247 17.52 31.77 -14.19
CA ALA A 247 17.44 32.34 -15.53
C ALA A 247 16.97 31.30 -16.57
N PHE A 248 17.40 30.05 -16.44
CA PHE A 248 16.94 28.93 -17.28
C PHE A 248 15.43 28.73 -17.17
N ARG A 249 14.87 28.71 -15.96
CA ARG A 249 13.42 28.61 -15.73
C ARG A 249 12.65 29.77 -16.38
N LYS A 250 13.14 31.00 -16.26
CA LYS A 250 12.50 32.17 -16.89
C LYS A 250 12.57 32.11 -18.42
N ASN A 251 13.57 31.42 -18.97
CA ASN A 251 13.80 31.24 -20.41
C ASN A 251 13.20 29.93 -20.99
N ARG A 252 12.16 29.35 -20.37
CA ARG A 252 11.49 28.12 -20.83
C ARG A 252 11.00 28.11 -22.29
N GLY A 253 10.85 29.27 -22.91
CA GLY A 253 10.39 29.40 -24.31
C GLY A 253 11.49 29.26 -25.37
N VAL A 254 12.76 29.19 -24.97
CA VAL A 254 13.93 29.20 -25.88
C VAL A 254 14.89 28.06 -25.53
N LEU A 255 14.34 26.88 -25.26
CA LEU A 255 15.12 25.69 -24.88
C LEU A 255 15.66 24.94 -26.11
N ASP A 256 15.05 25.16 -27.28
CA ASP A 256 15.42 24.53 -28.54
C ASP A 256 16.65 25.16 -29.20
N ASP A 257 16.83 26.47 -29.04
CA ASP A 257 17.97 27.20 -29.57
C ASP A 257 19.05 27.42 -28.50
N LYS A 258 20.05 26.52 -28.51
CA LYS A 258 21.18 26.57 -27.59
C LYS A 258 21.96 27.88 -27.68
N ALA A 259 22.08 28.49 -28.87
CA ALA A 259 22.89 29.69 -29.05
C ALA A 259 22.25 30.90 -28.37
N THR A 260 20.94 31.10 -28.56
CA THR A 260 20.22 32.18 -27.87
C THR A 260 20.08 31.91 -26.38
N LEU A 261 19.95 30.64 -25.95
CA LEU A 261 19.97 30.29 -24.53
C LEU A 261 21.33 30.62 -23.88
N MET A 262 22.45 30.28 -24.51
CA MET A 262 23.80 30.64 -24.03
C MET A 262 24.00 32.15 -23.92
N GLY A 263 23.50 32.92 -24.89
CA GLY A 263 23.54 34.39 -24.85
C GLY A 263 22.75 34.97 -23.67
N LYS A 264 21.54 34.46 -23.41
CA LYS A 264 20.71 34.90 -22.27
C LYS A 264 21.32 34.52 -20.91
N LEU A 265 21.91 33.33 -20.83
CA LEU A 265 22.63 32.88 -19.64
C LEU A 265 24.00 33.56 -19.47
N ARG A 266 24.46 34.34 -20.48
CA ARG A 266 25.76 35.04 -20.53
C ARG A 266 26.97 34.11 -20.39
N ILE A 267 26.87 32.92 -20.98
CA ILE A 267 27.92 31.88 -20.99
C ILE A 267 28.52 31.71 -22.40
N ASP A 268 28.04 32.48 -23.38
CA ASP A 268 28.49 32.51 -24.78
C ASP A 268 30.02 32.59 -24.97
N GLY A 269 30.70 33.37 -24.15
CA GLY A 269 32.17 33.53 -24.22
C GLY A 269 32.97 32.63 -23.27
N ALA A 270 32.36 31.58 -22.69
CA ALA A 270 33.08 30.59 -21.90
C ALA A 270 33.27 29.31 -22.73
N SER A 271 34.50 28.77 -22.76
CA SER A 271 34.84 27.54 -23.48
C SER A 271 33.97 26.34 -23.11
N ASN A 272 33.41 26.36 -21.89
CA ASN A 272 32.63 25.26 -21.31
C ASN A 272 31.13 25.58 -21.29
N GLY A 273 30.68 26.64 -21.97
CA GLY A 273 29.30 27.09 -21.93
C GLY A 273 28.31 26.07 -22.51
N GLU A 274 28.68 25.41 -23.60
CA GLU A 274 27.87 24.37 -24.23
C GLU A 274 27.67 23.17 -23.30
N VAL A 275 28.73 22.72 -22.62
CA VAL A 275 28.68 21.62 -21.65
C VAL A 275 27.70 21.93 -20.52
N ILE A 276 27.68 23.17 -20.02
CA ILE A 276 26.76 23.60 -18.96
C ILE A 276 25.31 23.62 -19.47
N VAL A 277 25.07 24.08 -20.70
CA VAL A 277 23.71 24.12 -21.27
C VAL A 277 23.17 22.72 -21.55
N ASP A 278 24.00 21.85 -22.11
CA ASP A 278 23.62 20.44 -22.37
C ASP A 278 23.30 19.71 -21.08
N ASP A 279 24.08 19.99 -20.04
CA ASP A 279 23.84 19.48 -18.71
C ASP A 279 22.50 19.95 -18.12
N LEU A 280 22.18 21.25 -18.22
CA LEU A 280 20.91 21.81 -17.77
C LEU A 280 19.72 21.21 -18.52
N LEU A 281 19.83 21.10 -19.85
CA LEU A 281 18.80 20.49 -20.69
C LEU A 281 18.61 19.01 -20.35
N SER A 282 19.68 18.25 -20.13
CA SER A 282 19.60 16.82 -19.83
C SER A 282 18.90 16.49 -18.50
N ARG A 283 19.04 17.34 -17.48
CA ARG A 283 18.48 17.09 -16.14
C ARG A 283 17.08 17.66 -15.95
N PHE A 284 16.86 18.85 -16.50
CA PHE A 284 15.70 19.68 -16.18
C PHE A 284 14.76 19.88 -17.37
N ALA A 285 15.12 19.48 -18.59
CA ALA A 285 14.20 19.48 -19.72
C ALA A 285 13.92 18.05 -20.19
N GLU A 286 12.72 17.84 -20.72
CA GLU A 286 12.31 16.55 -21.28
C GLU A 286 12.02 16.73 -22.76
N THR A 287 12.60 15.87 -23.59
CA THR A 287 12.27 15.79 -25.01
C THR A 287 11.09 14.83 -25.19
N PRO A 288 9.96 15.28 -25.77
CA PRO A 288 8.80 14.42 -25.96
C PRO A 288 9.15 13.24 -26.88
N ARG A 289 8.56 12.06 -26.59
CA ARG A 289 8.71 10.85 -27.42
C ARG A 289 8.22 11.15 -28.84
N GLY A 290 9.12 11.08 -29.82
CA GLY A 290 8.82 11.39 -31.23
C GLY A 290 9.72 12.47 -31.86
N GLY A 291 10.68 13.02 -31.12
CA GLY A 291 11.62 14.01 -31.66
C GLY A 291 10.97 15.39 -31.72
N GLY A 292 11.06 16.13 -30.63
CA GLY A 292 10.48 17.46 -30.51
C GLY A 292 11.36 18.40 -29.69
N LYS A 293 10.94 19.66 -29.60
CA LYS A 293 11.63 20.68 -28.80
C LYS A 293 11.69 20.24 -27.33
N PRO A 294 12.80 20.49 -26.62
CA PRO A 294 12.86 20.26 -25.19
C PRO A 294 11.84 21.15 -24.47
N ILE A 295 11.05 20.56 -23.58
CA ILE A 295 10.00 21.25 -22.84
C ILE A 295 10.26 21.09 -21.35
N LEU A 296 9.99 22.17 -20.60
CA LEU A 296 9.92 22.14 -19.14
C LEU A 296 8.52 21.63 -18.74
N THR A 297 8.40 20.34 -18.44
CA THR A 297 7.18 19.76 -17.88
C THR A 297 6.97 20.24 -16.44
N THR A 298 5.75 20.15 -15.92
CA THR A 298 5.44 20.55 -14.54
C THR A 298 6.32 19.83 -13.52
N THR A 299 6.56 18.53 -13.71
CA THR A 299 7.47 17.72 -12.89
C THR A 299 8.90 18.23 -12.94
N SER A 300 9.40 18.57 -14.14
CA SER A 300 10.74 19.12 -14.31
C SER A 300 10.89 20.54 -13.72
N GLU A 301 9.82 21.35 -13.76
CA GLU A 301 9.77 22.65 -13.09
C GLU A 301 9.83 22.52 -11.57
N THR A 302 9.09 21.57 -11.00
CA THR A 302 9.18 21.26 -9.56
C THR A 302 10.57 20.76 -9.21
N ARG A 303 11.17 19.89 -10.03
CA ARG A 303 12.55 19.41 -9.83
C ARG A 303 13.55 20.55 -9.85
N LEU A 304 13.43 21.47 -10.79
CA LEU A 304 14.31 22.65 -10.86
C LEU A 304 14.14 23.54 -9.63
N PHE A 305 12.90 23.75 -9.19
CA PHE A 305 12.60 24.56 -8.02
C PHE A 305 13.16 23.96 -6.73
N THR A 306 13.01 22.65 -6.52
CA THR A 306 13.57 21.96 -5.35
C THR A 306 15.11 22.03 -5.33
N HIS A 307 15.78 22.01 -6.48
CA HIS A 307 17.23 22.25 -6.56
C HIS A 307 17.60 23.69 -6.20
N ILE A 308 16.82 24.70 -6.65
CA ILE A 308 17.03 26.10 -6.24
C ILE A 308 16.90 26.24 -4.72
N CYS A 309 15.87 25.66 -4.11
CA CYS A 309 15.68 25.69 -2.67
C CYS A 309 16.83 25.01 -1.91
N ALA A 310 17.26 23.82 -2.35
CA ALA A 310 18.37 23.11 -1.73
C ALA A 310 19.68 23.92 -1.81
N LEU A 311 19.94 24.56 -2.95
CA LEU A 311 21.10 25.46 -3.10
C LEU A 311 20.98 26.72 -2.23
N ALA A 312 19.78 27.29 -2.12
CA ALA A 312 19.54 28.44 -1.24
C ALA A 312 19.85 28.11 0.23
N LEU A 313 19.49 26.90 0.70
CA LEU A 313 19.85 26.43 2.04
C LEU A 313 21.37 26.41 2.25
N HIS A 314 22.15 25.95 1.28
CA HIS A 314 23.62 25.96 1.37
C HIS A 314 24.22 27.37 1.40
N LEU A 315 23.55 28.36 0.80
CA LEU A 315 24.04 29.75 0.76
C LEU A 315 23.79 30.51 2.07
N ASP A 316 22.68 30.22 2.74
CA ASP A 316 22.26 30.86 3.99
C ASP A 316 22.51 29.97 5.22
N ASP A 317 23.52 29.10 5.14
CA ASP A 317 23.96 28.22 6.23
C ASP A 317 22.78 27.45 6.90
N PHE A 318 21.87 26.94 6.06
CA PHE A 318 20.66 26.16 6.41
C PHE A 318 19.56 26.92 7.16
N ALA A 319 19.62 28.26 7.17
CA ALA A 319 18.60 29.13 7.77
C ALA A 319 18.06 30.13 6.73
N VAL A 320 17.15 29.67 5.87
CA VAL A 320 16.48 30.51 4.85
C VAL A 320 15.07 30.88 5.31
N ASP A 321 14.72 32.17 5.26
CA ASP A 321 13.33 32.61 5.38
C ASP A 321 12.57 32.32 4.07
N PRO A 322 11.51 31.49 4.10
CA PRO A 322 10.70 31.20 2.91
C PRO A 322 10.07 32.45 2.28
N HIS A 323 9.72 33.46 3.09
CA HIS A 323 9.06 34.67 2.59
C HIS A 323 10.02 35.50 1.73
N ASP A 324 11.24 35.73 2.24
CA ASP A 324 12.28 36.47 1.54
C ASP A 324 12.70 35.77 0.25
N LEU A 325 12.81 34.43 0.28
CA LEU A 325 13.13 33.65 -0.91
C LEU A 325 12.00 33.72 -1.96
N ALA A 326 10.74 33.66 -1.54
CA ALA A 326 9.59 33.78 -2.43
C ALA A 326 9.52 35.17 -3.10
N LEU A 327 9.75 36.23 -2.33
CA LEU A 327 9.86 37.60 -2.84
C LEU A 327 11.01 37.73 -3.83
N ALA A 328 12.18 37.18 -3.51
CA ALA A 328 13.33 37.18 -4.40
C ALA A 328 12.99 36.49 -5.73
N LEU A 329 12.48 35.26 -5.68
CA LEU A 329 12.18 34.46 -6.87
C LEU A 329 10.97 34.98 -7.68
N ASN A 330 10.24 35.96 -7.14
CA ASN A 330 8.98 36.48 -7.66
C ASN A 330 7.95 35.36 -7.84
N ILE A 331 7.70 34.63 -6.75
CA ILE A 331 6.78 33.49 -6.64
C ILE A 331 5.81 33.76 -5.49
N PRO A 332 4.55 33.29 -5.55
CA PRO A 332 3.63 33.36 -4.41
C PRO A 332 4.19 32.59 -3.22
N SER A 333 4.11 33.14 -2.01
CA SER A 333 4.63 32.53 -0.77
C SER A 333 4.02 31.17 -0.40
N ALA A 334 2.89 30.79 -1.02
CA ALA A 334 2.22 29.52 -0.80
C ALA A 334 2.75 28.35 -1.67
N LYS A 335 3.70 28.61 -2.57
CA LYS A 335 4.31 27.63 -3.48
C LYS A 335 5.77 27.40 -3.11
#